data_AF-A0A1G3LPN7-F1
#
_entry.id   AF-A0A1G3LPN7-F1
#
_cell.length_a   1.000
_cell.length_b   1.000
_cell.length_c   1.000
_cell.angle_alpha   90.00
_cell.angle_beta   90.00
_cell.angle_gamma   90.00
#
_symmetry.space_group_name_H-M   'P 1'
#
loop_
_entity.id
_entity.type
_entity.pdbx_description
1 polymer ?
#
loop_
_entity_poly.entity_id
_entity_poly.type
_entity_poly.pdbx_seq_one_letter_code
_entity_poly.pdbx_strand_id
1 'polypeptide(L)'
;MGFFFKFASTSHASEFEAPIKVEPFLFDFESRNNPSEFEIVFFIGGTRYRYGIGVDREKVIYEYLFAILNIREVTLFTREGQTLEINPTYFKEGISRREFSRKNASFVSTCAQNNGELATRIVSAFKDIIVTSGLLDQSILTNELLQNDASKARVVDFLKFADIQLNDLKMETAIEDFSDIHDQDVKELFVRKYGFMDKKRVLFGHTVYSGGVPLEQTYIESMDESSGTRKLFEYAAPIIRTLDSGGTLFIDEFDTRLHPLMIEALIRLFNSAETNPTNAQLVVSCHAVNIMTNRIFRRDQIWFCEKDLLGATAMYSLLEFKENDKKSGVRNDASFSKNYLQGKYGAVPYLGAIYAQTKRTV
;
A
#
# COMPACT_ATOMS: atom_id res chain seq x y z
N MET A 1 -5.60 1.15 -5.72
CA MET A 1 -6.19 1.59 -4.44
C MET A 1 -5.95 3.06 -4.10
N GLY A 2 -4.77 3.63 -4.37
CA GLY A 2 -4.46 5.03 -3.98
C GLY A 2 -5.44 6.10 -4.50
N PHE A 3 -6.05 5.92 -5.68
CA PHE A 3 -7.09 6.82 -6.20
C PHE A 3 -8.28 6.95 -5.25
N PHE A 4 -8.82 5.84 -4.75
CA PHE A 4 -10.06 5.81 -3.97
C PHE A 4 -9.92 6.61 -2.66
N PHE A 5 -8.90 6.32 -1.86
CA PHE A 5 -8.65 7.03 -0.59
C PHE A 5 -8.32 8.50 -0.81
N LYS A 6 -7.53 8.82 -1.83
CA LYS A 6 -7.21 10.20 -2.20
C LYS A 6 -8.46 10.96 -2.63
N PHE A 7 -9.29 10.37 -3.49
CA PHE A 7 -10.52 10.99 -3.97
C PHE A 7 -11.52 11.22 -2.83
N ALA A 8 -11.76 10.21 -2.00
CA ALA A 8 -12.65 10.31 -0.84
C ALA A 8 -12.14 11.30 0.24
N SER A 9 -10.84 11.61 0.27
CA SER A 9 -10.24 12.51 1.25
C SER A 9 -10.05 13.94 0.77
N THR A 10 -9.72 14.14 -0.51
CA THR A 10 -9.23 15.45 -1.02
C THR A 10 -9.95 15.95 -2.27
N SER A 11 -10.97 15.25 -2.80
CA SER A 11 -11.66 15.72 -4.01
C SER A 11 -12.33 17.09 -3.85
N HIS A 12 -12.74 17.46 -2.63
CA HIS A 12 -13.22 18.82 -2.31
C HIS A 12 -12.22 19.95 -2.65
N ALA A 13 -10.92 19.67 -2.72
CA ALA A 13 -9.89 20.66 -3.04
C ALA A 13 -9.59 20.76 -4.55
N SER A 14 -10.18 19.89 -5.36
CA SER A 14 -10.01 19.93 -6.83
C SER A 14 -10.84 21.06 -7.44
N GLU A 15 -10.38 21.62 -8.57
CA GLU A 15 -11.11 22.67 -9.30
C GLU A 15 -12.55 22.25 -9.65
N PHE A 16 -13.45 23.21 -9.82
CA PHE A 16 -14.88 22.97 -10.01
C PHE A 16 -15.21 22.09 -11.23
N GLU A 17 -14.42 22.20 -12.29
CA GLU A 17 -14.62 21.45 -13.55
C GLU A 17 -13.48 20.47 -13.84
N ALA A 18 -12.56 20.26 -12.90
CA ALA A 18 -11.48 19.32 -13.09
C ALA A 18 -12.05 17.89 -13.32
N PRO A 19 -11.53 17.16 -14.33
CA PRO A 19 -11.91 15.79 -14.56
C PRO A 19 -11.45 14.90 -13.40
N ILE A 20 -12.26 13.90 -13.08
CA ILE A 20 -11.91 12.86 -12.12
C ILE A 20 -10.90 11.92 -12.77
N LYS A 21 -9.72 11.78 -12.15
CA LYS A 21 -8.63 10.92 -12.63
C LYS A 21 -8.85 9.44 -12.32
N VAL A 22 -10.05 8.93 -12.61
CA VAL A 22 -10.38 7.52 -12.48
C VAL A 22 -9.97 6.75 -13.73
N GLU A 23 -9.49 5.52 -13.53
CA GLU A 23 -9.09 4.61 -14.60
C GLU A 23 -10.12 3.49 -14.70
N PRO A 24 -10.92 3.42 -15.79
CA PRO A 24 -11.87 2.33 -15.99
C PRO A 24 -11.17 1.07 -16.48
N PHE A 25 -11.88 -0.06 -16.47
CA PHE A 25 -11.39 -1.28 -17.08
C PHE A 25 -11.33 -1.12 -18.62
N LEU A 26 -10.13 -1.27 -19.19
CA LEU A 26 -9.85 -0.93 -20.60
C LEU A 26 -10.11 -2.07 -21.58
N PHE A 27 -10.16 -3.32 -21.13
CA PHE A 27 -10.21 -4.50 -22.00
C PHE A 27 -11.63 -4.97 -22.35
N ASP A 28 -12.65 -4.18 -22.00
CA ASP A 28 -14.01 -4.40 -22.44
C ASP A 28 -14.65 -3.11 -22.98
N PHE A 29 -15.41 -3.25 -24.08
CA PHE A 29 -15.94 -2.10 -24.84
C PHE A 29 -17.07 -1.39 -24.12
N GLU A 30 -17.88 -2.11 -23.34
CA GLU A 30 -18.97 -1.52 -22.57
C GLU A 30 -18.43 -0.94 -21.26
N SER A 31 -17.66 -1.73 -20.50
CA SER A 31 -17.15 -1.34 -19.18
C SER A 31 -16.22 -0.13 -19.21
N ARG A 32 -15.50 0.12 -20.31
CA ARG A 32 -14.64 1.30 -20.46
C ARG A 32 -15.41 2.63 -20.38
N ASN A 33 -16.73 2.58 -20.57
CA ASN A 33 -17.63 3.73 -20.46
C ASN A 33 -18.53 3.65 -19.22
N ASN A 34 -18.50 2.54 -18.48
CA ASN A 34 -19.25 2.40 -17.23
C ASN A 34 -18.51 3.08 -16.07
N PRO A 35 -19.24 3.49 -15.01
CA PRO A 35 -18.63 4.02 -13.80
C PRO A 35 -17.70 3.00 -13.15
N SER A 36 -16.62 3.48 -12.55
CA SER A 36 -15.76 2.67 -11.68
C SER A 36 -16.25 2.74 -10.25
N GLU A 37 -16.35 1.57 -9.62
CA GLU A 37 -17.00 1.40 -8.32
C GLU A 37 -15.98 0.99 -7.26
N PHE A 38 -16.07 1.59 -6.09
CA PHE A 38 -15.17 1.32 -4.96
C PHE A 38 -15.98 1.22 -3.67
N GLU A 39 -15.70 0.21 -2.84
CA GLU A 39 -16.29 0.05 -1.52
C GLU A 39 -15.19 -0.30 -0.49
N ILE A 40 -15.36 0.21 0.73
CA ILE A 40 -14.56 -0.20 1.88
C ILE A 40 -15.44 -0.38 3.12
N VAL A 41 -15.10 -1.41 3.90
CA VAL A 41 -15.59 -1.61 5.25
C VAL A 41 -14.45 -1.32 6.22
N PHE A 42 -14.69 -0.48 7.21
CA PHE A 42 -13.66 -0.03 8.16
C PHE A 42 -14.25 0.25 9.54
N PHE A 43 -13.39 0.45 10.53
CA PHE A 43 -13.79 0.73 11.92
C PHE A 43 -13.24 2.08 12.37
N ILE A 44 -14.08 2.87 13.05
CA ILE A 44 -13.65 4.09 13.74
C ILE A 44 -14.27 4.07 15.15
N GLY A 45 -13.42 4.10 16.18
CA GLY A 45 -13.87 4.08 17.58
C GLY A 45 -14.79 2.89 17.90
N GLY A 46 -14.48 1.71 17.36
CA GLY A 46 -15.29 0.48 17.53
C GLY A 46 -16.56 0.39 16.68
N THR A 47 -16.96 1.46 15.98
CA THR A 47 -18.12 1.44 15.08
C THR A 47 -17.69 1.01 13.68
N ARG A 48 -18.41 0.05 13.10
CA ARG A 48 -18.17 -0.42 11.73
C ARG A 48 -18.92 0.47 10.74
N TYR A 49 -18.22 0.91 9.70
CA TYR A 49 -18.77 1.71 8.61
C TYR A 49 -18.59 0.96 7.29
N ARG A 50 -19.48 1.24 6.34
CA ARG A 50 -19.38 0.81 4.95
C ARG A 50 -19.57 2.02 4.07
N TYR A 51 -18.53 2.37 3.32
CA TYR A 51 -18.51 3.53 2.43
C TYR A 51 -18.26 3.05 1.02
N GLY A 52 -19.03 3.56 0.07
CA GLY A 52 -18.83 3.27 -1.34
C GLY A 52 -19.15 4.44 -2.24
N ILE A 53 -18.49 4.44 -3.40
CA ILE A 53 -18.60 5.50 -4.41
C ILE A 53 -18.45 4.93 -5.82
N GLY A 54 -19.32 5.38 -6.72
CA GLY A 54 -19.23 5.12 -8.16
C GLY A 54 -18.94 6.43 -8.89
N VAL A 55 -17.90 6.46 -9.72
CA VAL A 55 -17.47 7.67 -10.44
C VAL A 55 -17.16 7.37 -11.91
N ASP A 56 -17.42 8.33 -12.78
CA ASP A 56 -16.82 8.39 -14.12
C ASP A 56 -15.75 9.50 -14.17
N ARG A 57 -15.28 9.89 -15.36
CA ARG A 57 -14.26 10.94 -15.52
C ARG A 57 -14.79 12.36 -15.28
N GLU A 58 -16.09 12.54 -15.14
CA GLU A 58 -16.74 13.85 -15.02
C GLU A 58 -17.37 14.08 -13.65
N LYS A 59 -17.97 13.04 -13.06
CA LYS A 59 -18.82 13.17 -11.87
C LYS A 59 -18.90 11.91 -11.01
N VAL A 60 -19.35 12.13 -9.78
CA VAL A 60 -19.84 11.10 -8.87
C VAL A 60 -21.24 10.69 -9.32
N ILE A 61 -21.38 9.41 -9.66
CA ILE A 61 -22.64 8.81 -10.10
C ILE A 61 -23.48 8.43 -8.89
N TYR A 62 -22.86 7.78 -7.91
CA TYR A 62 -23.49 7.48 -6.64
C TYR A 62 -22.45 7.49 -5.52
N GLU A 63 -22.91 7.69 -4.29
CA GLU A 63 -22.07 7.66 -3.08
C GLU A 63 -22.93 7.30 -1.88
N TYR A 64 -22.43 6.49 -0.97
CA TYR A 64 -23.17 6.11 0.23
C TYR A 64 -22.26 5.90 1.41
N LEU A 65 -22.83 6.13 2.59
CA LEU A 65 -22.19 5.81 3.87
C LEU A 65 -23.22 5.15 4.78
N PHE A 66 -22.87 3.97 5.26
CA PHE A 66 -23.62 3.21 6.24
C PHE A 66 -22.80 3.04 7.51
N ALA A 67 -23.49 2.92 8.65
CA ALA A 67 -22.89 2.55 9.93
C ALA A 67 -23.63 1.33 10.50
N ILE A 68 -22.90 0.39 11.09
CA ILE A 68 -23.51 -0.74 11.81
C ILE A 68 -23.52 -0.37 13.30
N LEU A 69 -24.71 -0.05 13.80
CA LEU A 69 -24.96 0.27 15.20
C LEU A 69 -25.54 -0.96 15.90
N ASN A 70 -24.76 -1.53 16.82
CA ASN A 70 -25.00 -2.83 17.45
C ASN A 70 -25.04 -3.96 16.42
N ILE A 71 -26.23 -4.22 15.85
CA ILE A 71 -26.49 -5.27 14.87
C ILE A 71 -27.24 -4.76 13.62
N ARG A 72 -27.64 -3.47 13.61
CA ARG A 72 -28.43 -2.89 12.51
C ARG A 72 -27.55 -1.99 11.67
N GLU A 73 -27.59 -2.19 10.37
CA GLU A 73 -27.03 -1.24 9.41
C GLU A 73 -28.00 -0.05 9.29
N VAL A 74 -27.49 1.15 9.52
CA VAL A 74 -28.21 2.41 9.36
C VAL A 74 -27.55 3.22 8.25
N THR A 75 -28.39 3.76 7.37
CA THR A 75 -27.95 4.70 6.33
C THR A 75 -27.63 6.04 6.98
N LEU A 76 -26.41 6.55 6.76
CA LEU A 76 -26.02 7.91 7.14
C LEU A 76 -26.39 8.89 6.03
N PHE A 77 -25.98 8.58 4.80
CA PHE A 77 -26.47 9.26 3.60
C PHE A 77 -26.37 8.35 2.38
N THR A 78 -27.16 8.67 1.36
CA THR A 78 -27.04 8.18 -0.01
C THR A 78 -27.06 9.36 -0.98
N ARG A 79 -26.41 9.18 -2.12
CA ARG A 79 -26.31 10.14 -3.18
C ARG A 79 -26.50 9.45 -4.52
N GLU A 80 -27.36 10.00 -5.36
CA GLU A 80 -27.50 9.64 -6.76
C GLU A 80 -27.38 10.91 -7.61
N GLY A 81 -26.29 11.04 -8.36
CA GLY A 81 -25.91 12.28 -9.03
C GLY A 81 -25.76 13.44 -8.04
N GLN A 82 -26.64 14.45 -8.11
CA GLN A 82 -26.68 15.57 -7.15
C GLN A 82 -27.80 15.46 -6.12
N THR A 83 -28.62 14.41 -6.20
CA THR A 83 -29.68 14.17 -5.22
C THR A 83 -29.07 13.50 -3.99
N LEU A 84 -29.22 14.12 -2.82
CA LEU A 84 -28.67 13.65 -1.54
C LEU A 84 -29.80 13.33 -0.56
N GLU A 85 -29.88 12.09 -0.11
CA GLU A 85 -30.72 11.70 1.01
C GLU A 85 -29.86 11.57 2.26
N ILE A 86 -30.20 12.34 3.30
CA ILE A 86 -29.36 12.48 4.50
C ILE A 86 -30.19 12.10 5.71
N ASN A 87 -29.66 11.21 6.54
CA ASN A 87 -30.33 10.77 7.75
C ASN A 87 -30.26 11.87 8.84
N PRO A 88 -31.39 12.45 9.26
CA PRO A 88 -31.40 13.56 10.21
C PRO A 88 -31.12 13.13 11.65
N THR A 89 -31.11 11.83 11.94
CA THR A 89 -30.78 11.31 13.27
C THR A 89 -29.29 11.01 13.37
N TYR A 90 -28.76 10.28 12.39
CA TYR A 90 -27.40 9.71 12.46
C TYR A 90 -26.35 10.50 11.67
N PHE A 91 -26.75 11.41 10.77
CA PHE A 91 -25.82 12.22 9.96
C PHE A 91 -26.28 13.68 9.84
N LYS A 92 -26.61 14.30 10.98
CA LYS A 92 -27.06 15.70 11.06
C LYS A 92 -26.11 16.68 10.38
N GLU A 93 -24.80 16.42 10.46
CA GLU A 93 -23.78 17.26 9.85
C GLU A 93 -23.95 17.40 8.33
N GLY A 94 -24.49 16.38 7.65
CA GLY A 94 -24.70 16.43 6.20
C GLY A 94 -25.77 17.45 5.79
N ILE A 95 -26.78 17.72 6.62
CA ILE A 95 -27.95 18.55 6.24
C ILE A 95 -27.51 19.96 5.85
N SER A 96 -26.74 20.62 6.71
CA SER A 96 -26.26 21.98 6.47
C SER A 96 -25.15 22.06 5.41
N ARG A 97 -24.69 20.91 4.89
CA ARG A 97 -23.55 20.81 3.96
C ARG A 97 -23.94 20.32 2.57
N ARG A 98 -25.22 19.97 2.38
CA ARG A 98 -25.78 19.51 1.11
C ARG A 98 -25.48 20.47 -0.05
N GLU A 99 -25.60 21.78 0.19
CA GLU A 99 -25.44 22.81 -0.84
C GLU A 99 -23.99 22.96 -1.34
N PHE A 100 -23.00 22.51 -0.56
CA PHE A 100 -21.59 22.52 -0.97
C PHE A 100 -21.21 21.29 -1.80
N SER A 101 -22.14 20.35 -2.01
CA SER A 101 -21.89 19.15 -2.81
C SER A 101 -21.65 19.53 -4.27
N ARG A 102 -20.48 19.16 -4.79
CA ARG A 102 -20.12 19.33 -6.20
C ARG A 102 -20.21 18.02 -6.95
N LYS A 103 -20.51 18.07 -8.25
CA LYS A 103 -20.56 16.88 -9.12
C LYS A 103 -19.28 16.06 -9.15
N ASN A 104 -18.12 16.70 -9.04
CA ASN A 104 -16.82 16.06 -9.14
C ASN A 104 -16.11 15.85 -7.79
N ALA A 105 -16.84 15.93 -6.66
CA ALA A 105 -16.27 15.74 -5.32
C ALA A 105 -17.11 14.77 -4.48
N SER A 106 -16.44 13.97 -3.67
CA SER A 106 -17.06 13.13 -2.65
C SER A 106 -17.75 13.99 -1.59
N PHE A 107 -18.97 13.62 -1.23
CA PHE A 107 -19.76 14.27 -0.19
C PHE A 107 -19.13 14.09 1.20
N VAL A 108 -18.48 12.94 1.49
CA VAL A 108 -17.69 12.77 2.71
C VAL A 108 -16.57 13.81 2.77
N SER A 109 -15.82 13.96 1.67
CA SER A 109 -14.72 14.94 1.60
C SER A 109 -15.23 16.38 1.76
N THR A 110 -16.37 16.70 1.16
CA THR A 110 -17.03 18.00 1.28
C THR A 110 -17.50 18.26 2.71
N CYS A 111 -18.06 17.25 3.38
CA CYS A 111 -18.52 17.40 4.75
C CYS A 111 -17.34 17.68 5.70
N ALA A 112 -16.23 16.96 5.52
CA ALA A 112 -15.01 17.16 6.31
C ALA A 112 -14.44 18.58 6.13
N GLN A 113 -14.34 19.06 4.89
CA GLN A 113 -13.84 20.41 4.59
C GLN A 113 -14.69 21.51 5.22
N ASN A 114 -15.98 21.25 5.43
CA ASN A 114 -16.91 22.17 6.07
C ASN A 114 -17.12 21.83 7.57
N ASN A 115 -16.08 21.35 8.25
CA ASN A 115 -16.06 21.07 9.69
C ASN A 115 -17.12 20.05 10.15
N GLY A 116 -17.42 19.03 9.35
CA GLY A 116 -18.20 17.86 9.78
C GLY A 116 -17.33 16.96 10.67
N GLU A 117 -17.79 16.61 11.87
CA GLU A 117 -17.00 15.87 12.85
C GLU A 117 -16.76 14.41 12.40
N LEU A 118 -17.83 13.71 12.04
CA LEU A 118 -17.72 12.32 11.60
C LEU A 118 -16.99 12.22 10.26
N ALA A 119 -17.34 13.08 9.30
CA ALA A 119 -16.64 13.16 8.02
C ALA A 119 -15.15 13.45 8.19
N THR A 120 -14.75 14.35 9.11
CA THR A 120 -13.33 14.63 9.40
C THR A 120 -12.63 13.40 9.95
N ARG A 121 -13.27 12.63 10.85
CA ARG A 121 -12.70 11.38 11.36
C ARG A 121 -12.54 10.33 10.26
N ILE A 122 -13.51 10.20 9.35
CA ILE A 122 -13.42 9.28 8.21
C ILE A 122 -12.29 9.70 7.27
N VAL A 123 -12.22 10.99 6.90
CA VAL A 123 -11.14 11.51 6.05
C VAL A 123 -9.78 11.36 6.72
N SER A 124 -9.67 11.55 8.03
CA SER A 124 -8.42 11.29 8.77
C SER A 124 -8.04 9.81 8.67
N ALA A 125 -8.98 8.90 8.95
CA ALA A 125 -8.73 7.46 8.84
C ALA A 125 -8.28 7.05 7.44
N PHE A 126 -8.83 7.65 6.38
CA PHE A 126 -8.40 7.40 5.00
C PHE A 126 -7.04 8.01 4.66
N LYS A 127 -6.68 9.14 5.27
CA LYS A 127 -5.34 9.74 5.13
C LYS A 127 -4.26 8.94 5.85
N ASP A 128 -4.62 8.24 6.92
CA ASP A 128 -3.74 7.33 7.66
C ASP A 128 -3.51 6.00 6.91
N ILE A 129 -4.17 5.80 5.76
CA ILE A 129 -3.90 4.68 4.87
C ILE A 129 -2.73 5.02 3.94
N ILE A 130 -1.62 4.34 4.12
CA ILE A 130 -0.44 4.47 3.28
C ILE A 130 -0.52 3.41 2.18
N VAL A 131 -0.38 3.82 0.91
CA VAL A 131 -0.32 2.90 -0.24
C VAL A 131 1.00 3.11 -0.96
N THR A 132 1.79 2.05 -1.04
CA THR A 132 3.10 2.04 -1.73
C THR A 132 3.29 0.76 -2.54
N SER A 133 4.41 0.68 -3.25
CA SER A 133 4.80 -0.48 -4.05
C SER A 133 6.27 -0.82 -3.78
N GLY A 134 6.58 -2.12 -3.74
CA GLY A 134 7.92 -2.68 -3.66
C GLY A 134 8.80 -2.36 -4.86
N LEU A 135 8.23 -1.83 -5.96
CA LEU A 135 9.00 -1.32 -7.09
C LEU A 135 9.48 0.11 -6.91
N LEU A 136 8.87 0.87 -6.01
CA LEU A 136 9.21 2.27 -5.78
C LEU A 136 10.39 2.37 -4.80
N ASP A 137 11.32 3.27 -5.12
CA ASP A 137 12.34 3.73 -4.18
C ASP A 137 11.69 4.68 -3.16
N GLN A 138 11.69 4.27 -1.89
CA GLN A 138 11.14 5.02 -0.76
C GLN A 138 12.24 5.50 0.20
N SER A 139 13.51 5.45 -0.23
CA SER A 139 14.66 5.84 0.59
C SER A 139 14.54 7.25 1.17
N ILE A 140 13.90 8.17 0.46
CA ILE A 140 13.65 9.55 0.92
C ILE A 140 12.92 9.56 2.27
N LEU A 141 11.89 8.73 2.45
CA LEU A 141 11.13 8.68 3.70
C LEU A 141 11.98 8.15 4.87
N THR A 142 12.86 7.19 4.59
CA THR A 142 13.80 6.67 5.59
C THR A 142 14.90 7.68 5.89
N ASN A 143 15.38 8.43 4.89
CA ASN A 143 16.37 9.50 5.09
C ASN A 143 15.85 10.61 6.01
N GLU A 144 14.55 10.91 5.98
CA GLU A 144 13.92 11.83 6.95
C GLU A 144 14.05 11.31 8.38
N LEU A 145 13.83 10.01 8.61
CA LEU A 145 13.99 9.40 9.94
C LEU A 145 15.44 9.43 10.42
N LEU A 146 16.42 9.40 9.52
CA LEU A 146 17.84 9.48 9.90
C LEU A 146 18.26 10.86 10.41
N GLN A 147 17.44 11.91 10.26
CA GLN A 147 17.75 13.25 10.77
C GLN A 147 17.59 13.37 12.29
N ASN A 148 16.95 12.39 12.93
CA ASN A 148 16.74 12.35 14.37
C ASN A 148 17.42 11.10 14.95
N ASP A 149 18.28 11.27 15.96
CA ASP A 149 19.08 10.15 16.50
C ASP A 149 18.24 8.99 17.05
N ALA A 150 17.10 9.28 17.70
CA ALA A 150 16.21 8.25 18.22
C ALA A 150 15.53 7.46 17.08
N SER A 151 15.10 8.15 16.03
CA SER A 151 14.50 7.52 14.85
C SER A 151 15.54 6.75 14.03
N LYS A 152 16.76 7.29 13.89
CA LYS A 152 17.91 6.59 13.30
C LYS A 152 18.20 5.28 14.04
N ALA A 153 18.28 5.30 15.36
CA ALA A 153 18.53 4.10 16.16
C ALA A 153 17.50 3.01 15.85
N ARG A 154 16.23 3.38 15.73
CA ARG A 154 15.16 2.44 15.36
C ARG A 154 15.27 1.89 13.95
N VAL A 155 15.70 2.70 12.99
CA VAL A 155 15.99 2.23 11.62
C VAL A 155 17.14 1.22 11.66
N VAL A 156 18.20 1.50 12.41
CA VAL A 156 19.33 0.57 12.58
C VAL A 156 18.87 -0.74 13.24
N ASP A 157 18.07 -0.68 14.30
CA ASP A 157 17.54 -1.86 15.00
C ASP A 157 16.61 -2.68 14.08
N PHE A 158 15.80 -2.02 13.27
CA PHE A 158 14.96 -2.67 12.25
C PHE A 158 15.80 -3.43 11.20
N LEU A 159 16.90 -2.84 10.73
CA LEU A 159 17.79 -3.52 9.77
C LEU A 159 18.56 -4.67 10.42
N LYS A 160 19.01 -4.52 11.67
CA LYS A 160 19.65 -5.59 12.44
C LYS A 160 18.70 -6.77 12.69
N PHE A 161 17.43 -6.50 12.95
CA PHE A 161 16.40 -7.53 13.09
C PHE A 161 16.28 -8.41 11.84
N ALA A 162 16.55 -7.86 10.66
CA ALA A 162 16.58 -8.59 9.40
C ALA A 162 17.91 -9.33 9.12
N ASP A 163 18.72 -9.59 10.16
CA ASP A 163 20.02 -10.28 10.09
C ASP A 163 21.00 -9.63 9.09
N ILE A 164 20.86 -8.32 8.88
CA ILE A 164 21.84 -7.55 8.12
C ILE A 164 23.00 -7.23 9.06
N GLN A 165 24.23 -7.55 8.63
CA GLN A 165 25.47 -7.20 9.33
C GLN A 165 25.79 -5.70 9.24
N LEU A 166 24.86 -4.88 9.73
CA LEU A 166 24.93 -3.43 9.76
C LEU A 166 24.97 -2.94 11.20
N ASN A 167 25.88 -2.03 11.49
CA ASN A 167 26.06 -1.48 12.82
C ASN A 167 25.55 -0.05 12.97
N ASP A 168 25.61 0.73 11.89
CA ASP A 168 25.25 2.15 11.87
C ASP A 168 24.82 2.60 10.48
N LEU A 169 24.14 3.74 10.43
CA LEU A 169 23.80 4.47 9.21
C LEU A 169 24.26 5.92 9.33
N LYS A 170 24.95 6.45 8.33
CA LYS A 170 25.34 7.86 8.28
C LYS A 170 24.71 8.55 7.09
N MET A 171 24.25 9.78 7.30
CA MET A 171 23.91 10.66 6.19
C MET A 171 25.03 11.66 5.99
N GLU A 172 25.50 11.75 4.76
CA GLU A 172 26.47 12.76 4.34
C GLU A 172 25.86 13.59 3.21
N THR A 173 26.12 14.90 3.25
CA THR A 173 25.86 15.75 2.10
C THR A 173 27.05 15.61 1.14
N ALA A 174 26.84 14.95 0.02
CA ALA A 174 27.81 14.97 -1.06
C ALA A 174 27.61 16.26 -1.87
N ILE A 175 28.66 17.08 -1.95
CA ILE A 175 28.76 18.11 -2.98
C ILE A 175 29.32 17.38 -4.20
N GLU A 176 28.50 17.18 -5.24
CA GLU A 176 29.02 16.68 -6.51
C GLU A 176 29.96 17.76 -7.08
N ASP A 177 31.26 17.49 -7.02
CA ASP A 177 32.28 18.36 -7.61
C ASP A 177 32.33 18.10 -9.12
N PHE A 178 31.73 19.02 -9.88
CA PHE A 178 31.82 19.02 -11.34
C PHE A 178 33.09 19.75 -11.84
N SER A 179 34.12 19.89 -11.00
CA SER A 179 35.45 20.41 -11.38
C SER A 179 36.05 19.65 -12.57
N ASP A 180 35.77 18.35 -12.65
CA ASP A 180 36.37 17.43 -13.62
C ASP A 180 35.69 17.51 -14.99
N ILE A 181 34.55 18.22 -15.09
CA ILE A 181 33.94 18.56 -16.37
C ILE A 181 34.66 19.79 -16.93
N HIS A 182 35.57 19.55 -17.88
CA HIS A 182 36.35 20.60 -18.54
C HIS A 182 35.55 21.40 -19.58
N ASP A 183 34.45 20.85 -20.08
CA ASP A 183 33.56 21.51 -21.04
C ASP A 183 32.57 22.42 -20.33
N GLN A 184 32.66 23.73 -20.57
CA GLN A 184 31.82 24.74 -19.90
C GLN A 184 30.35 24.63 -20.27
N ASP A 185 30.02 24.30 -21.52
CA ASP A 185 28.62 24.20 -21.97
C ASP A 185 27.96 22.96 -21.37
N VAL A 186 28.70 21.84 -21.27
CA VAL A 186 28.24 20.62 -20.58
C VAL A 186 28.08 20.88 -19.08
N LYS A 187 29.07 21.52 -18.45
CA LYS A 187 29.01 21.86 -17.02
C LYS A 187 27.80 22.75 -16.71
N GLU A 188 27.55 23.77 -17.53
CA GLU A 188 26.40 24.66 -17.37
C GLU A 188 25.08 23.92 -17.62
N LEU A 189 25.03 22.97 -18.56
CA LEU A 189 23.87 22.09 -18.76
C LEU A 189 23.58 21.20 -17.55
N PHE A 190 24.61 20.62 -16.92
CA PHE A 190 24.47 19.77 -15.74
C PHE A 190 24.04 20.57 -14.52
N VAL A 191 24.66 21.73 -14.27
CA VAL A 191 24.27 22.64 -13.18
C VAL A 191 22.84 23.16 -13.39
N ARG A 192 22.43 23.47 -14.63
CA ARG A 192 21.08 23.96 -14.93
C ARG A 192 20.00 22.86 -14.87
N LYS A 193 20.36 21.61 -15.20
CA LYS A 193 19.44 20.47 -15.21
C LYS A 193 19.28 19.81 -13.84
N TYR A 194 20.36 19.78 -13.04
CA TYR A 194 20.39 19.10 -11.74
C TYR A 194 20.47 20.04 -10.55
N GLY A 195 20.77 21.33 -10.74
CA GLY A 195 21.04 22.28 -9.66
C GLY A 195 22.29 21.89 -8.85
N PHE A 196 22.77 22.80 -7.99
CA PHE A 196 23.53 22.38 -6.80
C PHE A 196 22.51 21.73 -5.85
N MET A 197 22.11 20.48 -6.13
CA MET A 197 21.35 19.73 -5.15
C MET A 197 22.33 19.07 -4.19
N ASP A 198 22.25 19.45 -2.91
CA ASP A 198 22.81 18.71 -1.79
C ASP A 198 22.28 17.27 -1.88
N LYS A 199 23.05 16.38 -2.51
CA LYS A 199 22.66 14.99 -2.63
C LYS A 199 23.03 14.31 -1.33
N LYS A 200 22.06 14.26 -0.41
CA LYS A 200 22.21 13.47 0.81
C LYS A 200 22.37 12.00 0.41
N ARG A 201 23.55 11.44 0.66
CA ARG A 201 23.83 10.01 0.49
C ARG A 201 23.78 9.33 1.85
N VAL A 202 23.30 8.09 1.86
CA VAL A 202 23.30 7.24 3.04
C VAL A 202 24.45 6.25 2.92
N LEU A 203 25.26 6.20 3.96
CA LEU A 203 26.36 5.26 4.12
C LEU A 203 26.00 4.19 5.14
N PHE A 204 26.29 2.94 4.79
CA PHE A 204 25.98 1.74 5.56
C PHE A 204 27.24 1.29 6.30
N GLY A 205 27.16 1.21 7.63
CA GLY A 205 28.30 0.96 8.49
C GLY A 205 28.50 -0.52 8.81
N HIS A 206 29.69 -1.04 8.53
CA HIS A 206 30.05 -2.45 8.74
C HIS A 206 31.29 -2.61 9.60
N THR A 207 31.35 -3.68 10.40
CA THR A 207 32.56 -4.04 11.16
C THR A 207 33.61 -4.64 10.22
N VAL A 208 34.84 -4.13 10.33
CA VAL A 208 36.03 -4.73 9.74
C VAL A 208 36.67 -5.66 10.79
N TYR A 209 36.97 -6.89 10.39
CA TYR A 209 37.55 -7.90 11.27
C TYR A 209 39.00 -8.20 10.89
N SER A 210 39.83 -8.47 11.90
CA SER A 210 41.17 -9.04 11.73
C SER A 210 41.27 -10.34 12.50
N GLY A 211 41.50 -11.45 11.80
CA GLY A 211 41.55 -12.80 12.42
C GLY A 211 40.25 -13.20 13.15
N GLY A 212 39.10 -12.66 12.74
CA GLY A 212 37.80 -12.90 13.39
C GLY A 212 37.50 -11.97 14.57
N VAL A 213 38.40 -11.05 14.91
CA VAL A 213 38.21 -10.05 15.97
C VAL A 213 37.76 -8.72 15.35
N PRO A 214 36.70 -8.06 15.86
CA PRO A 214 36.31 -6.72 15.45
C PRO A 214 37.48 -5.74 15.63
N LEU A 215 37.89 -5.04 14.58
CA LEU A 215 38.99 -4.07 14.61
C LEU A 215 38.49 -2.64 14.52
N GLU A 216 37.73 -2.34 13.46
CA GLU A 216 37.24 -0.99 13.18
C GLU A 216 35.91 -1.03 12.43
N GLN A 217 35.39 0.14 12.07
CA GLN A 217 34.17 0.28 11.28
C GLN A 217 34.47 0.98 9.96
N THR A 218 33.95 0.42 8.86
CA THR A 218 33.96 1.03 7.54
C THR A 218 32.55 1.40 7.11
N TYR A 219 32.45 2.26 6.10
CA TYR A 219 31.19 2.74 5.55
C TYR A 219 31.20 2.58 4.03
N ILE A 220 30.14 1.99 3.49
CA ILE A 220 29.95 1.83 2.04
C ILE A 220 28.70 2.59 1.59
N GLU A 221 28.62 2.92 0.30
CA GLU A 221 27.44 3.58 -0.23
C GLU A 221 26.27 2.61 -0.37
N SER A 222 25.04 3.15 -0.32
CA SER A 222 23.81 2.37 -0.59
C SER A 222 23.86 1.57 -1.90
N MET A 223 24.61 2.03 -2.91
CA MET A 223 24.73 1.32 -4.19
C MET A 223 25.61 0.07 -4.11
N ASP A 224 26.52 0.00 -3.14
CA ASP A 224 27.40 -1.14 -2.89
C ASP A 224 26.75 -2.20 -1.99
N GLU A 225 25.57 -1.88 -1.42
CA GLU A 225 24.77 -2.79 -0.61
C GLU A 225 23.95 -3.77 -1.44
N SER A 226 23.61 -4.89 -0.81
CA SER A 226 22.74 -5.88 -1.44
C SER A 226 21.37 -5.28 -1.78
N SER A 227 20.76 -5.74 -2.86
CA SER A 227 19.42 -5.27 -3.26
C SER A 227 18.36 -5.52 -2.19
N GLY A 228 18.51 -6.58 -1.39
CA GLY A 228 17.66 -6.88 -0.24
C GLY A 228 17.88 -5.91 0.93
N THR A 229 19.13 -5.56 1.26
CA THR A 229 19.46 -4.57 2.29
C THR A 229 18.83 -3.21 1.96
N ARG A 230 19.01 -2.78 0.70
CA ARG A 230 18.43 -1.52 0.21
C ARG A 230 16.91 -1.54 0.26
N LYS A 231 16.29 -2.66 -0.11
CA LYS A 231 14.83 -2.82 -0.03
C LYS A 231 14.32 -2.74 1.41
N LEU A 232 15.01 -3.35 2.36
CA LEU A 232 14.67 -3.24 3.78
C LEU A 232 14.83 -1.80 4.29
N PHE A 233 15.87 -1.10 3.86
CA PHE A 233 16.04 0.31 4.16
C PHE A 233 14.88 1.17 3.62
N GLU A 234 14.44 0.92 2.38
CA GLU A 234 13.26 1.57 1.80
C GLU A 234 11.96 1.27 2.58
N TYR A 235 11.83 0.07 3.14
CA TYR A 235 10.66 -0.32 3.94
C TYR A 235 10.70 0.13 5.41
N ALA A 236 11.87 0.51 5.94
CA ALA A 236 12.01 0.88 7.34
C ALA A 236 11.05 2.01 7.74
N ALA A 237 11.04 3.13 7.01
CA ALA A 237 10.15 4.24 7.33
C ALA A 237 8.66 3.91 7.28
N PRO A 238 8.09 3.38 6.17
CA PRO A 238 6.66 3.10 6.13
C PRO A 238 6.24 2.06 7.18
N ILE A 239 7.05 1.03 7.44
CA ILE A 239 6.73 0.01 8.46
C ILE A 239 6.79 0.62 9.87
N ILE A 240 7.89 1.27 10.23
CA ILE A 240 8.09 1.86 11.57
C ILE A 240 6.97 2.89 11.86
N ARG A 241 6.72 3.82 10.93
CA ARG A 241 5.68 4.85 11.12
C ARG A 241 4.30 4.21 11.32
N THR A 242 3.93 3.21 10.52
CA THR A 242 2.63 2.54 10.66
C THR A 242 2.51 1.79 11.99
N LEU A 243 3.57 1.11 12.45
CA LEU A 243 3.56 0.44 13.75
C LEU A 243 3.43 1.45 14.92
N ASP A 244 4.02 2.64 14.79
CA ASP A 244 3.96 3.69 15.82
C ASP A 244 2.63 4.42 15.90
N SER A 245 2.06 4.77 14.74
CA SER A 245 0.82 5.55 14.67
C SER A 245 -0.42 4.68 14.64
N GLY A 246 -0.28 3.39 14.36
CA GLY A 246 -1.37 2.56 13.86
C GLY A 246 -1.70 2.94 12.41
N GLY A 247 -2.90 2.54 11.97
CA GLY A 247 -3.38 2.77 10.60
C GLY A 247 -3.22 1.55 9.70
N THR A 248 -3.22 1.75 8.39
CA THR A 248 -3.14 0.66 7.41
C THR A 248 -2.08 0.93 6.36
N LEU A 249 -1.17 -0.02 6.16
CA LEU A 249 -0.13 0.02 5.16
C LEU A 249 -0.42 -1.00 4.06
N PHE A 250 -0.61 -0.50 2.84
CA PHE A 250 -0.68 -1.30 1.62
C PHE A 250 0.67 -1.30 0.91
N ILE A 251 1.22 -2.47 0.64
CA ILE A 251 2.44 -2.62 -0.18
C ILE A 251 2.17 -3.60 -1.33
N ASP A 252 2.13 -3.07 -2.54
CA ASP A 252 2.09 -3.89 -3.75
C ASP A 252 3.48 -4.49 -4.02
N GLU A 253 3.56 -5.72 -4.53
CA GLU A 253 4.82 -6.45 -4.78
C GLU A 253 5.77 -6.46 -3.57
N PHE A 254 5.25 -6.83 -2.41
CA PHE A 254 5.97 -6.79 -1.13
C PHE A 254 7.18 -7.72 -1.08
N ASP A 255 7.18 -8.80 -1.86
CA ASP A 255 8.24 -9.79 -1.93
C ASP A 255 9.41 -9.41 -2.84
N THR A 256 9.31 -8.28 -3.55
CA THR A 256 10.34 -7.82 -4.48
C THR A 256 11.70 -7.68 -3.78
N ARG A 257 12.71 -8.40 -4.28
CA ARG A 257 14.11 -8.42 -3.80
C ARG A 257 14.30 -8.93 -2.36
N LEU A 258 13.26 -9.43 -1.70
CA LEU A 258 13.35 -9.94 -0.33
C LEU A 258 13.43 -11.47 -0.32
N HIS A 259 14.30 -12.00 0.54
CA HIS A 259 14.30 -13.42 0.84
C HIS A 259 13.01 -13.79 1.60
N PRO A 260 12.39 -14.96 1.36
CA PRO A 260 11.09 -15.24 1.95
C PRO A 260 11.05 -15.31 3.49
N LEU A 261 12.17 -15.62 4.15
CA LEU A 261 12.28 -15.52 5.62
C LEU A 261 12.18 -14.07 6.12
N MET A 262 12.65 -13.10 5.33
CA MET A 262 12.52 -11.67 5.67
C MET A 262 11.08 -11.22 5.56
N ILE A 263 10.37 -11.67 4.51
CA ILE A 263 8.94 -11.42 4.34
C ILE A 263 8.17 -11.95 5.55
N GLU A 264 8.44 -13.19 5.97
CA GLU A 264 7.83 -13.78 7.16
C GLU A 264 8.15 -12.97 8.43
N ALA A 265 9.40 -12.56 8.63
CA ALA A 265 9.81 -11.76 9.79
C ALA A 265 9.07 -10.40 9.84
N LEU A 266 8.96 -9.71 8.71
CA LEU A 266 8.24 -8.44 8.61
C LEU A 266 6.75 -8.60 8.91
N ILE A 267 6.11 -9.66 8.41
CA ILE A 267 4.69 -9.94 8.70
C ILE A 267 4.49 -10.28 10.18
N ARG A 268 5.45 -10.97 10.81
CA ARG A 268 5.41 -11.25 12.25
C ARG A 268 5.46 -9.99 13.11
N LEU A 269 6.10 -8.91 12.64
CA LEU A 269 6.06 -7.62 13.34
C LEU A 269 4.62 -7.09 13.50
N PHE A 270 3.78 -7.25 12.47
CA PHE A 270 2.39 -6.82 12.52
C PHE A 270 1.49 -7.79 13.30
N ASN A 271 1.88 -9.06 13.40
CA ASN A 271 1.11 -10.11 14.09
C ASN A 271 1.45 -10.27 15.59
N SER A 272 2.35 -9.46 16.14
CA SER A 272 2.72 -9.52 17.57
C SER A 272 2.25 -8.27 18.32
N ALA A 273 1.58 -8.46 19.46
CA ALA A 273 1.15 -7.36 20.31
C ALA A 273 2.32 -6.59 20.96
N GLU A 274 3.51 -7.20 21.02
CA GLU A 274 4.72 -6.56 21.53
C GLU A 274 5.26 -5.53 20.53
N THR A 275 5.33 -5.89 19.25
CA THR A 275 5.86 -5.04 18.18
C THR A 275 4.79 -4.17 17.51
N ASN A 276 3.52 -4.55 17.61
CA ASN A 276 2.38 -3.82 17.06
C ASN A 276 1.33 -3.49 18.15
N PRO A 277 1.66 -2.66 19.14
CA PRO A 277 0.75 -2.30 20.23
C PRO A 277 -0.42 -1.42 19.77
N THR A 278 -0.31 -0.78 18.60
CA THR A 278 -1.30 0.13 18.04
C THR A 278 -2.34 -0.56 17.15
N ASN A 279 -2.21 -1.87 16.94
CA ASN A 279 -3.04 -2.65 16.00
C ASN A 279 -2.99 -2.12 14.57
N ALA A 280 -1.81 -1.70 14.12
CA ALA A 280 -1.53 -1.39 12.73
C ALA A 280 -1.88 -2.58 11.81
N GLN A 281 -2.38 -2.29 10.62
CA GLN A 281 -2.72 -3.30 9.64
C GLN A 281 -1.74 -3.25 8.46
N LEU A 282 -1.23 -4.42 8.07
CA LEU A 282 -0.45 -4.61 6.86
C LEU A 282 -1.29 -5.37 5.83
N VAL A 283 -1.39 -4.83 4.61
CA VAL A 283 -2.02 -5.48 3.46
C VAL A 283 -1.00 -5.53 2.33
N VAL A 284 -0.73 -6.71 1.80
CA VAL A 284 0.33 -6.89 0.80
C VAL A 284 -0.16 -7.73 -0.37
N SER A 285 0.37 -7.45 -1.56
CA SER A 285 0.39 -8.42 -2.65
C SER A 285 1.79 -9.05 -2.70
N CYS A 286 1.86 -10.34 -3.02
CA CYS A 286 3.13 -11.05 -3.15
C CYS A 286 3.00 -12.30 -4.03
N HIS A 287 4.12 -12.74 -4.61
CA HIS A 287 4.24 -14.01 -5.32
C HIS A 287 4.87 -15.13 -4.46
N ALA A 288 5.40 -14.80 -3.28
CA ALA A 288 6.06 -15.73 -2.37
C ALA A 288 5.10 -16.78 -1.75
N VAL A 289 4.82 -17.86 -2.47
CA VAL A 289 3.89 -18.94 -2.05
C VAL A 289 4.28 -19.59 -0.72
N ASN A 290 5.58 -19.59 -0.36
CA ASN A 290 6.09 -20.26 0.83
C ASN A 290 5.62 -19.60 2.14
N ILE A 291 5.22 -18.32 2.14
CA ILE A 291 4.71 -17.64 3.34
C ILE A 291 3.26 -18.01 3.62
N MET A 292 2.55 -18.55 2.63
CA MET A 292 1.15 -18.94 2.73
C MET A 292 1.00 -20.21 3.59
N THR A 293 1.02 -20.01 4.91
CA THR A 293 0.94 -21.08 5.90
C THR A 293 -0.05 -20.72 6.99
N ASN A 294 -0.66 -21.74 7.59
CA ASN A 294 -1.56 -21.61 8.74
C ASN A 294 -0.86 -21.21 10.05
N ARG A 295 0.47 -21.10 10.05
CA ARG A 295 1.26 -20.60 11.19
C ARG A 295 1.31 -19.08 11.23
N ILE A 296 1.15 -18.43 10.08
CA ILE A 296 1.26 -16.98 9.93
C ILE A 296 -0.13 -16.38 9.66
N PHE A 297 -0.96 -17.07 8.89
CA PHE A 297 -2.24 -16.54 8.41
C PHE A 297 -3.43 -17.41 8.78
N ARG A 298 -4.54 -16.74 9.10
CA ARG A 298 -5.88 -17.33 9.05
C ARG A 298 -6.39 -17.37 7.60
N ARG A 299 -7.42 -18.20 7.36
CA ARG A 299 -8.02 -18.36 6.02
C ARG A 299 -8.62 -17.07 5.46
N ASP A 300 -9.19 -16.22 6.32
CA ASP A 300 -9.76 -14.92 5.92
C ASP A 300 -8.71 -13.86 5.56
N GLN A 301 -7.43 -14.11 5.89
CA GLN A 301 -6.31 -13.20 5.61
C GLN A 301 -5.59 -13.55 4.30
N ILE A 302 -5.94 -14.66 3.67
CA ILE A 302 -5.38 -15.08 2.37
C ILE A 302 -6.42 -14.81 1.30
N TRP A 303 -6.02 -14.04 0.29
CA TRP A 303 -6.84 -13.69 -0.87
C TRP A 303 -6.08 -14.07 -2.13
N PHE A 304 -6.83 -14.56 -3.11
CA PHE A 304 -6.31 -14.92 -4.41
C PHE A 304 -6.85 -13.96 -5.46
N CYS A 305 -6.03 -13.68 -6.47
CA CYS A 305 -6.41 -12.90 -7.64
C CYS A 305 -6.36 -13.80 -8.86
N GLU A 306 -7.48 -14.02 -9.53
CA GLU A 306 -7.57 -14.85 -10.73
C GLU A 306 -8.04 -14.01 -11.91
N LYS A 307 -7.32 -14.11 -13.02
CA LYS A 307 -7.71 -13.47 -14.27
C LYS A 307 -8.59 -14.40 -15.07
N ASP A 308 -9.70 -13.89 -15.57
CA ASP A 308 -10.52 -14.59 -16.55
C ASP A 308 -9.91 -14.49 -17.97
N LEU A 309 -10.58 -15.13 -18.93
CA LEU A 309 -10.17 -15.14 -20.34
C LEU A 309 -10.26 -13.76 -21.01
N LEU A 310 -11.01 -12.82 -20.43
CA LEU A 310 -11.18 -11.45 -20.92
C LEU A 310 -10.19 -10.48 -20.25
N GLY A 311 -9.36 -10.97 -19.33
CA GLY A 311 -8.36 -10.19 -18.59
C GLY A 311 -8.92 -9.45 -17.37
N ALA A 312 -10.19 -9.65 -17.01
CA ALA A 312 -10.74 -9.13 -15.76
C ALA A 312 -10.21 -9.96 -14.59
N THR A 313 -9.92 -9.29 -13.47
CA THR A 313 -9.40 -9.96 -12.27
C THR A 313 -10.50 -10.07 -11.22
N ALA A 314 -10.82 -11.30 -10.81
CA ALA A 314 -11.65 -11.57 -9.65
C ALA A 314 -10.75 -11.80 -8.43
N MET A 315 -11.19 -11.33 -7.26
CA MET A 315 -10.53 -11.61 -5.98
C MET A 315 -11.48 -12.37 -5.07
N TYR A 316 -10.95 -13.37 -4.35
CA TYR A 316 -11.71 -14.16 -3.39
C TYR A 316 -10.83 -14.65 -2.23
N SER A 317 -11.41 -14.81 -1.05
CA SER A 317 -10.69 -15.31 0.12
C SER A 317 -10.53 -16.83 0.12
N LEU A 318 -9.44 -17.33 0.73
CA LEU A 318 -9.30 -18.76 1.04
C LEU A 318 -10.46 -19.28 1.91
N LEU A 319 -11.07 -18.42 2.73
CA LEU A 319 -12.23 -18.78 3.55
C LEU A 319 -13.46 -19.16 2.70
N GLU A 320 -13.59 -18.60 1.50
CA GLU A 320 -14.75 -18.82 0.61
C GLU A 320 -14.70 -20.17 -0.11
N PHE A 321 -13.54 -20.84 -0.13
CA PHE A 321 -13.37 -22.14 -0.75
C PHE A 321 -14.12 -23.25 -0.02
N LYS A 322 -14.88 -24.01 -0.80
CA LYS A 322 -15.53 -25.26 -0.40
C LYS A 322 -14.77 -26.42 -1.03
N GLU A 323 -14.31 -27.37 -0.23
CA GLU A 323 -13.66 -28.57 -0.79
C GLU A 323 -14.70 -29.47 -1.47
N ASN A 324 -14.33 -29.99 -2.66
CA ASN A 324 -15.13 -30.87 -3.54
C ASN A 324 -16.16 -31.73 -2.79
N ASP A 325 -17.44 -31.43 -3.03
CA ASP A 325 -18.65 -32.14 -2.54
C ASP A 325 -18.98 -32.08 -1.04
N LYS A 326 -18.32 -31.23 -0.23
CA LYS A 326 -18.72 -31.06 1.18
C LYS A 326 -19.02 -29.61 1.51
N LYS A 327 -20.09 -29.39 2.29
CA LYS A 327 -20.43 -28.12 2.94
C LYS A 327 -19.32 -27.59 3.88
N SER A 328 -18.22 -28.32 4.05
CA SER A 328 -17.07 -27.94 4.87
C SER A 328 -16.05 -27.17 4.03
N GLY A 329 -15.74 -25.93 4.42
CA GLY A 329 -14.64 -25.17 3.83
C GLY A 329 -13.26 -25.74 4.18
N VAL A 330 -12.20 -25.14 3.61
CA VAL A 330 -10.79 -25.55 3.80
C VAL A 330 -10.45 -25.69 5.29
N ARG A 331 -9.86 -26.82 5.71
CA ARG A 331 -9.49 -27.01 7.12
C ARG A 331 -8.40 -26.02 7.59
N ASN A 332 -8.45 -25.60 8.86
CA ASN A 332 -7.44 -24.70 9.43
C ASN A 332 -6.02 -25.32 9.45
N ASP A 333 -5.92 -26.64 9.55
CA ASP A 333 -4.65 -27.38 9.59
C ASP A 333 -4.14 -27.81 8.20
N ALA A 334 -4.82 -27.41 7.12
CA ALA A 334 -4.42 -27.75 5.76
C ALA A 334 -3.11 -27.07 5.35
N SER A 335 -2.36 -27.73 4.46
CA SER A 335 -1.16 -27.16 3.85
C SER A 335 -1.55 -26.21 2.72
N PHE A 336 -1.71 -24.91 3.03
CA PHE A 336 -2.21 -23.91 2.09
C PHE A 336 -1.31 -23.76 0.85
N SER A 337 -0.01 -23.51 1.04
CA SER A 337 0.98 -23.41 -0.05
C SER A 337 0.99 -24.60 -1.00
N LYS A 338 1.02 -25.82 -0.46
CA LYS A 338 0.98 -27.07 -1.26
C LYS A 338 -0.31 -27.17 -2.08
N ASN A 339 -1.46 -26.92 -1.45
CA ASN A 339 -2.75 -27.01 -2.13
C ASN A 339 -2.90 -25.97 -3.25
N TYR A 340 -2.39 -24.76 -3.04
CA TYR A 340 -2.34 -23.73 -4.09
C TYR A 340 -1.46 -24.15 -5.27
N LEU A 341 -0.23 -24.62 -5.03
CA LEU A 341 0.66 -25.10 -6.11
C LEU A 341 0.09 -26.28 -6.90
N GLN A 342 -0.80 -27.06 -6.28
CA GLN A 342 -1.55 -28.13 -6.95
C GLN A 342 -2.75 -27.63 -7.75
N GLY A 343 -3.00 -26.31 -7.79
CA GLY A 343 -4.12 -25.68 -8.47
C GLY A 343 -5.47 -25.80 -7.76
N LYS A 344 -5.52 -26.29 -6.51
CA LYS A 344 -6.79 -26.54 -5.81
C LYS A 344 -7.58 -25.27 -5.49
N TYR A 345 -6.89 -24.12 -5.41
CA TYR A 345 -7.50 -22.83 -5.09
C TYR A 345 -7.55 -21.90 -6.31
N GLY A 346 -7.38 -22.42 -7.53
CA GLY A 346 -7.28 -21.57 -8.71
C GLY A 346 -6.10 -20.60 -8.64
N ALA A 347 -6.19 -19.47 -9.36
CA ALA A 347 -5.24 -18.37 -9.32
C ALA A 347 -3.76 -18.76 -9.53
N VAL A 348 -3.51 -19.90 -10.18
CA VAL A 348 -2.19 -20.35 -10.61
C VAL A 348 -2.04 -20.12 -12.12
N PRO A 349 -0.84 -19.73 -12.61
CA PRO A 349 -0.62 -19.55 -14.04
C PRO A 349 -0.80 -20.86 -14.82
N TYR A 350 -1.62 -20.82 -15.88
CA TYR A 350 -1.70 -21.91 -16.86
C TYR A 350 -0.52 -21.82 -17.84
N LEU A 351 0.53 -22.60 -17.58
CA LEU A 351 1.67 -22.71 -18.48
C LEU A 351 1.36 -23.76 -19.56
N GLY A 352 1.05 -23.29 -20.78
CA GLY A 352 0.99 -24.15 -21.96
C GLY A 352 2.37 -24.67 -22.36
N ALA A 353 2.41 -25.67 -23.25
CA ALA A 353 3.67 -26.15 -23.80
C ALA A 353 4.32 -25.04 -24.67
N ILE A 354 5.57 -24.66 -24.35
CA ILE A 354 6.35 -23.59 -25.03
C ILE A 354 6.58 -23.88 -26.55
N TYR A 355 6.27 -25.09 -27.02
CA TYR A 355 6.44 -25.55 -28.41
C TYR A 355 5.78 -24.66 -29.49
N ALA A 356 4.79 -23.84 -29.15
CA ALA A 356 4.14 -22.96 -30.13
C ALA A 356 5.03 -21.82 -30.66
N GLN A 357 6.13 -21.47 -29.97
CA GLN A 357 7.00 -20.35 -30.37
C GLN A 357 8.21 -20.73 -31.26
N THR A 358 8.43 -22.03 -31.51
CA THR A 358 9.60 -22.52 -32.27
C THR A 358 9.28 -23.03 -33.67
N LYS A 359 8.02 -22.93 -34.13
CA LYS A 359 7.71 -23.14 -35.55
C LYS A 359 8.25 -21.96 -36.36
N ARG A 360 9.49 -22.08 -36.83
CA ARG A 360 9.92 -21.35 -38.03
C ARG A 360 8.98 -21.78 -39.15
N THR A 361 8.21 -20.84 -39.67
CA THR A 361 7.53 -20.98 -40.96
C THR A 361 8.61 -21.38 -41.97
N VAL A 362 8.52 -22.60 -42.50
CA VAL A 362 9.37 -23.08 -43.60
C VAL A 362 8.74 -22.64 -44.90
#